data_AF-F9WSZ8-F1
#
_entry.id   AF-F9WSZ8-F1
#
_cell.length_a   1.000
_cell.length_b   1.000
_cell.length_c   1.000
_cell.angle_alpha   90.00
_cell.angle_beta   90.00
_cell.angle_gamma   90.00
#
_symmetry.space_group_name_H-M   'P 1'
#
loop_
_entity.id
_entity.type
_entity.pdbx_description
1 polymer ?
#
loop_
_entity_poly.entity_id
_entity_poly.type
_entity_poly.pdbx_seq_one_letter_code
_entity_poly.pdbx_strand_id
1 'polypeptide(L)'
;MFEPNKKRNNIKLYVRRVFIMDNCEDLCPEWLGFLRGVVDSEDLPLNISRENLQQNKILKVIRKNIVKKALELFEELTENKEDYKKFYEQFSKNVKLGIHEDSANRKKLMELLRFHSSESGEEMTTLKDYVTRVKEGQKCIYYVTGDSKKKLETSPFIEQAKRRGMEVLFMTDPIDEYVMQQVKDFEDKKFACLTKEGVHFEESEEEKKQREDEKAAFERL
;
A
#
# COMPACT_ATOMS: atom_id res chain seq x y z
N MET A 1 11.25 -14.73 2.55
CA MET A 1 12.59 -15.20 2.13
C MET A 1 12.81 -14.67 0.72
N PHE A 2 13.77 -13.78 0.53
CA PHE A 2 14.14 -13.29 -0.81
C PHE A 2 14.96 -14.38 -1.49
N GLU A 3 14.48 -14.87 -2.63
CA GLU A 3 15.20 -15.85 -3.46
C GLU A 3 16.08 -15.11 -4.47
N PRO A 4 17.42 -15.19 -4.37
CA PRO A 4 18.33 -14.42 -5.23
C PRO A 4 18.31 -14.86 -6.71
N ASN A 5 17.78 -16.04 -7.02
CA ASN A 5 17.72 -16.63 -8.37
C ASN A 5 16.31 -16.67 -8.98
N LYS A 6 15.34 -15.96 -8.40
CA LYS A 6 13.98 -15.94 -8.93
C LYS A 6 13.96 -15.23 -10.29
N LYS A 7 13.45 -15.89 -11.34
CA LYS A 7 13.17 -15.23 -12.63
C LYS A 7 12.33 -13.99 -12.35
N ARG A 8 12.88 -12.81 -12.67
CA ARG A 8 12.31 -11.50 -12.31
C ARG A 8 11.00 -11.17 -13.03
N ASN A 9 10.72 -11.85 -14.14
CA ASN A 9 9.50 -11.67 -14.91
C ASN A 9 9.01 -12.99 -15.53
N ASN A 10 7.69 -13.09 -15.71
CA ASN A 10 7.05 -14.25 -16.31
C ASN A 10 6.30 -13.87 -17.61
N ILE A 11 6.79 -12.85 -18.31
CA ILE A 11 6.17 -12.30 -19.53
C ILE A 11 7.06 -12.60 -20.72
N LYS A 12 6.50 -13.29 -21.72
CA LYS A 12 7.20 -13.59 -22.98
C LYS A 12 7.09 -12.40 -23.93
N LEU A 13 8.22 -11.92 -24.43
CA LEU A 13 8.29 -10.85 -25.42
C LEU A 13 8.38 -11.44 -26.83
N TYR A 14 7.45 -10.99 -27.68
CA TYR A 14 7.39 -11.23 -29.11
C TYR A 14 7.49 -9.89 -29.84
N VAL A 15 8.04 -9.95 -31.04
CA VAL A 15 8.06 -8.82 -31.97
C VAL A 15 7.53 -9.33 -33.30
N ARG A 16 6.41 -8.78 -33.76
CA ARG A 16 5.72 -9.23 -34.99
C ARG A 16 5.51 -10.74 -35.00
N ARG A 17 5.01 -11.29 -33.90
CA ARG A 17 4.78 -12.74 -33.67
C ARG A 17 6.04 -13.61 -33.63
N VAL A 18 7.24 -13.03 -33.67
CA VAL A 18 8.51 -13.76 -33.50
C VAL A 18 8.92 -13.72 -32.04
N PHE A 19 9.13 -14.89 -31.44
CA PHE A 19 9.60 -14.99 -30.05
C PHE A 19 11.00 -14.39 -29.93
N ILE A 20 11.17 -13.46 -28.97
CA ILE A 20 12.45 -12.82 -28.72
C ILE A 20 13.09 -13.36 -27.43
N MET A 21 12.39 -13.24 -26.29
CA MET A 21 12.88 -13.69 -24.99
C MET A 21 11.76 -13.77 -23.95
N ASP A 22 12.00 -14.51 -22.87
CA ASP A 22 11.10 -14.61 -21.71
C ASP A 22 11.66 -13.94 -20.44
N ASN A 23 12.77 -13.19 -20.58
CA ASN A 23 13.52 -12.59 -19.48
C ASN A 23 13.80 -11.08 -19.64
N CYS A 24 12.88 -10.33 -20.26
CA CYS A 24 12.99 -8.86 -20.45
C CYS A 24 12.57 -8.04 -19.20
N GLU A 25 13.47 -7.83 -18.24
CA GLU A 25 13.14 -7.19 -16.94
C GLU A 25 12.51 -5.80 -17.06
N ASP A 26 12.91 -5.02 -18.06
CA ASP A 26 12.37 -3.66 -18.28
C ASP A 26 10.91 -3.63 -18.74
N LEU A 27 10.32 -4.78 -19.05
CA LEU A 27 8.95 -4.90 -19.52
C LEU A 27 7.93 -4.72 -18.39
N CYS A 28 8.27 -5.13 -17.16
CA CYS A 28 7.33 -5.17 -16.04
C CYS A 28 8.07 -4.83 -14.74
N PRO A 29 7.53 -3.96 -13.87
CA PRO A 29 8.16 -3.70 -12.58
C PRO A 29 8.16 -4.95 -11.69
N GLU A 30 9.12 -5.01 -10.77
CA GLU A 30 9.31 -6.15 -9.86
C GLU A 30 8.06 -6.44 -9.02
N TRP A 31 7.37 -5.39 -8.55
CA TRP A 31 6.13 -5.56 -7.79
C TRP A 31 4.99 -6.23 -8.59
N LEU A 32 5.05 -6.25 -9.92
CA LEU A 32 4.15 -7.02 -10.80
C LEU A 32 4.76 -8.33 -11.33
N GLY A 33 5.90 -8.78 -10.80
CA GLY A 33 6.61 -9.96 -11.30
C GLY A 33 5.81 -11.27 -11.23
N PHE A 34 4.71 -11.30 -10.48
CA PHE A 34 3.78 -12.43 -10.44
C PHE A 34 2.90 -12.55 -11.70
N LEU A 35 2.75 -11.48 -12.47
CA LEU A 35 1.98 -11.50 -13.72
C LEU A 35 2.65 -12.43 -14.74
N ARG A 36 1.82 -13.26 -15.37
CA ARG A 36 2.22 -14.16 -16.46
C ARG A 36 1.50 -13.74 -17.72
N GLY A 37 2.21 -13.68 -18.84
CA GLY A 37 1.58 -13.27 -20.09
C GLY A 37 2.51 -13.26 -21.29
N VAL A 38 1.98 -12.69 -22.36
CA VAL A 38 2.68 -12.48 -23.63
C VAL A 38 2.51 -11.02 -24.02
N VAL A 39 3.59 -10.40 -24.48
CA VAL A 39 3.57 -9.09 -25.13
C VAL A 39 4.08 -9.29 -26.54
N ASP A 40 3.27 -8.93 -27.53
CA ASP A 40 3.67 -8.91 -28.94
C ASP A 40 3.69 -7.45 -29.41
N SER A 41 4.87 -6.97 -29.82
CA SER A 41 5.07 -5.57 -30.23
C SER A 41 5.32 -5.47 -31.74
N GLU A 42 4.59 -4.58 -32.40
CA GLU A 42 4.79 -4.26 -33.83
C GLU A 42 5.89 -3.21 -34.05
N ASP A 43 6.19 -2.42 -33.02
CA ASP A 43 7.04 -1.22 -33.06
C ASP A 43 8.50 -1.49 -32.65
N LEU A 44 8.77 -2.57 -31.93
CA LEU A 44 10.14 -2.96 -31.61
C LEU A 44 10.87 -3.48 -32.86
N PRO A 45 12.15 -3.13 -33.06
CA PRO A 45 12.93 -3.67 -34.16
C PRO A 45 13.29 -5.14 -33.89
N LEU A 46 13.14 -6.00 -34.91
CA LEU A 46 13.46 -7.44 -34.82
C LEU A 46 14.95 -7.71 -34.55
N ASN A 47 15.82 -6.86 -35.09
CA ASN A 47 17.28 -6.98 -35.00
C ASN A 47 17.87 -6.24 -33.79
N ILE A 48 17.15 -6.21 -32.66
CA ILE A 48 17.58 -5.52 -31.45
C ILE A 48 18.48 -6.42 -30.59
N SER A 49 19.66 -5.93 -30.21
CA SER A 49 20.50 -6.60 -29.21
C SER A 49 19.87 -6.49 -27.82
N ARG A 50 20.21 -7.42 -26.92
CA ARG A 50 19.73 -7.37 -25.52
C ARG A 50 20.10 -6.07 -24.81
N GLU A 51 21.27 -5.52 -25.12
CA GLU A 51 21.77 -4.25 -24.56
C GLU A 51 20.98 -3.03 -25.08
N ASN A 52 20.76 -2.95 -26.40
CA ASN A 52 19.98 -1.86 -27.00
C ASN A 52 18.50 -1.90 -26.61
N LEU A 53 17.99 -3.09 -26.26
CA LEU A 53 16.61 -3.28 -25.83
C LEU A 53 16.35 -2.58 -24.48
N GLN A 54 17.26 -2.68 -23.51
CA GLN A 54 17.10 -2.11 -22.17
C GLN A 54 16.96 -0.58 -22.15
N GLN A 55 17.56 0.11 -23.13
CA GLN A 55 17.50 1.58 -23.24
C GLN A 55 16.36 2.09 -24.14
N ASN A 56 15.54 1.18 -24.69
CA ASN A 56 14.54 1.55 -25.69
C ASN A 56 13.34 2.28 -25.06
N LYS A 57 13.01 3.46 -25.60
CA LYS A 57 11.84 4.25 -25.17
C LYS A 57 10.51 3.49 -25.33
N ILE A 58 10.42 2.61 -26.33
CA ILE A 58 9.22 1.79 -26.58
C ILE A 58 8.95 0.86 -25.39
N LEU A 59 9.99 0.23 -24.82
CA LEU A 59 9.82 -0.62 -23.64
C LEU A 59 9.26 0.14 -22.45
N LYS A 60 9.69 1.39 -22.23
CA LYS A 60 9.13 2.22 -21.16
C LYS A 60 7.64 2.49 -21.34
N VAL A 61 7.20 2.70 -22.59
CA VAL A 61 5.78 2.88 -22.92
C VAL A 61 5.00 1.58 -22.71
N ILE A 62 5.55 0.44 -23.16
CA ILE A 62 4.94 -0.88 -22.94
C ILE A 62 4.81 -1.17 -21.44
N ARG A 63 5.86 -0.96 -20.65
CA ARG A 63 5.85 -1.12 -19.19
C ARG A 63 4.77 -0.27 -18.54
N LYS A 64 4.66 1.00 -18.93
CA LYS A 64 3.60 1.90 -18.42
C LYS A 64 2.20 1.39 -18.75
N ASN A 65 2.00 0.84 -19.94
CA ASN A 65 0.72 0.26 -20.35
C ASN A 65 0.39 -1.04 -19.61
N ILE A 66 1.38 -1.91 -19.37
CA ILE A 66 1.21 -3.12 -18.56
C ILE A 66 0.78 -2.75 -17.14
N VAL A 67 1.47 -1.79 -16.51
CA VAL A 67 1.10 -1.31 -15.17
C VAL A 67 -0.31 -0.74 -15.17
N LYS A 68 -0.66 0.09 -16.17
CA LYS A 68 -2.01 0.66 -16.30
C LYS A 68 -3.07 -0.45 -16.39
N LYS A 69 -2.86 -1.45 -17.25
CA LYS A 69 -3.81 -2.56 -17.46
C LYS A 69 -3.90 -3.49 -16.24
N ALA A 70 -2.80 -3.71 -15.54
CA ALA A 70 -2.79 -4.46 -14.29
C ALA A 70 -3.62 -3.74 -13.20
N LEU A 71 -3.46 -2.42 -13.07
CA LEU A 71 -4.25 -1.63 -12.12
C LEU A 71 -5.74 -1.62 -12.47
N GLU A 72 -6.09 -1.49 -13.75
CA GLU A 72 -7.49 -1.61 -14.22
C GLU A 72 -8.08 -2.98 -13.83
N LEU A 73 -7.33 -4.08 -14.06
CA LEU A 73 -7.75 -5.42 -13.63
C LEU A 73 -7.91 -5.52 -12.11
N PHE A 74 -6.99 -4.96 -11.31
CA PHE A 74 -7.10 -5.02 -9.85
C PHE A 74 -8.28 -4.22 -9.33
N GLU A 75 -8.61 -3.11 -9.99
CA GLU A 75 -9.80 -2.29 -9.70
C GLU A 75 -11.08 -3.07 -10.03
N GLU A 76 -11.16 -3.73 -11.19
CA GLU A 76 -12.28 -4.62 -11.54
C GLU A 76 -12.46 -5.75 -10.51
N LEU A 77 -11.36 -6.34 -10.02
CA LEU A 77 -11.44 -7.36 -8.98
C LEU A 77 -12.08 -6.84 -7.69
N THR A 78 -12.03 -5.53 -7.39
CA THR A 78 -12.66 -4.97 -6.19
C THR A 78 -14.19 -5.02 -6.23
N GLU A 79 -14.80 -5.18 -7.41
CA GLU A 79 -16.25 -5.27 -7.58
C GLU A 79 -16.82 -6.56 -6.98
N ASN A 80 -16.00 -7.61 -6.88
CA ASN A 80 -16.34 -8.88 -6.23
C ASN A 80 -15.50 -9.08 -4.96
N LYS A 81 -16.16 -9.07 -3.80
CA LYS A 81 -15.49 -9.21 -2.49
C LYS A 81 -14.71 -10.53 -2.35
N GLU A 82 -15.21 -11.64 -2.87
CA GLU A 82 -14.55 -12.94 -2.73
C GLU A 82 -13.29 -13.03 -3.61
N ASP A 83 -13.38 -12.54 -4.84
CA ASP A 83 -12.26 -12.52 -5.77
C ASP A 83 -11.18 -11.56 -5.28
N TYR A 84 -11.59 -10.38 -4.80
CA TYR A 84 -10.65 -9.44 -4.21
C TYR A 84 -9.96 -9.98 -2.96
N LYS A 85 -10.70 -10.70 -2.10
CA LYS A 85 -10.12 -11.32 -0.90
C LYS A 85 -9.03 -12.31 -1.28
N LYS A 86 -9.28 -13.20 -2.24
CA LYS A 86 -8.28 -14.15 -2.76
C LYS A 86 -7.09 -13.42 -3.37
N PHE A 87 -7.32 -12.39 -4.17
CA PHE A 87 -6.26 -11.57 -4.76
C PHE A 87 -5.39 -10.92 -3.67
N TYR A 88 -6.01 -10.27 -2.70
CA TYR A 88 -5.31 -9.52 -1.67
C TYR A 88 -4.53 -10.42 -0.71
N GLU A 89 -5.08 -11.59 -0.34
CA GLU A 89 -4.37 -12.60 0.47
C GLU A 89 -3.07 -13.06 -0.21
N GLN A 90 -3.06 -13.19 -1.54
CA GLN A 90 -1.89 -13.65 -2.28
C GLN A 90 -0.92 -12.53 -2.67
N PHE A 91 -1.44 -11.34 -3.01
CA PHE A 91 -0.69 -10.29 -3.69
C PHE A 91 -0.67 -8.94 -2.96
N SER A 92 -1.19 -8.84 -1.73
CA SER A 92 -1.11 -7.60 -0.93
C SER A 92 0.32 -7.08 -0.78
N LYS A 93 1.31 -7.97 -0.57
CA LYS A 93 2.73 -7.59 -0.48
C LYS A 93 3.26 -6.98 -1.78
N ASN A 94 2.77 -7.45 -2.92
CA ASN A 94 3.08 -6.88 -4.23
C ASN A 94 2.46 -5.49 -4.40
N VAL A 95 1.19 -5.31 -4.02
CA VAL A 95 0.55 -3.98 -4.03
C VAL A 95 1.30 -2.99 -3.13
N LYS A 96 1.65 -3.43 -1.90
CA LYS A 96 2.43 -2.64 -0.93
C LYS A 96 3.82 -2.29 -1.45
N LEU A 97 4.52 -3.22 -2.10
CA LEU A 97 5.79 -2.94 -2.78
C LEU A 97 5.61 -1.93 -3.93
N GLY A 98 4.53 -2.05 -4.69
CA GLY A 98 4.16 -1.07 -5.71
C GLY A 98 4.00 0.34 -5.12
N ILE A 99 3.40 0.48 -3.94
CA ILE A 99 3.30 1.79 -3.27
C ILE A 99 4.68 2.33 -2.92
N HIS A 100 5.58 1.48 -2.47
CA HIS A 100 6.94 1.88 -2.14
C HIS A 100 7.71 2.38 -3.38
N GLU A 101 7.61 1.67 -4.51
CA GLU A 101 8.43 1.91 -5.71
C GLU A 101 7.79 2.83 -6.76
N ASP A 102 6.48 2.72 -7.00
CA ASP A 102 5.77 3.38 -8.10
C ASP A 102 5.06 4.67 -7.63
N SER A 103 5.83 5.74 -7.57
CA SER A 103 5.32 7.07 -7.23
C SER A 103 4.24 7.59 -8.19
N ALA A 104 4.28 7.18 -9.47
CA ALA A 104 3.33 7.66 -10.47
C ALA A 104 1.93 7.07 -10.28
N ASN A 105 1.84 5.84 -9.76
CA ASN A 105 0.58 5.14 -9.54
C ASN A 105 0.21 5.00 -8.05
N ARG A 106 1.00 5.58 -7.15
CA ARG A 106 0.85 5.45 -5.69
C ARG A 106 -0.58 5.68 -5.20
N LYS A 107 -1.24 6.74 -5.66
CA LYS A 107 -2.63 7.05 -5.25
C LYS A 107 -3.58 5.90 -5.58
N LYS A 108 -3.53 5.36 -6.81
CA LYS A 108 -4.36 4.23 -7.23
C LYS A 108 -4.07 2.97 -6.42
N LEU A 109 -2.79 2.70 -6.18
CA LEU A 109 -2.37 1.54 -5.38
C LEU A 109 -2.84 1.63 -3.93
N MET A 110 -2.91 2.83 -3.34
CA MET A 110 -3.45 3.03 -1.99
C MET A 110 -4.93 2.67 -1.90
N GLU A 111 -5.72 2.91 -2.95
CA GLU A 111 -7.14 2.55 -3.00
C GLU A 111 -7.38 1.03 -2.98
N LEU A 112 -6.35 0.25 -3.36
CA LEU A 112 -6.34 -1.21 -3.30
C LEU A 112 -6.00 -1.75 -1.89
N LEU A 113 -5.51 -0.92 -0.97
CA LEU A 113 -5.17 -1.39 0.36
C LEU A 113 -6.39 -1.81 1.16
N ARG A 114 -6.22 -2.88 1.93
CA ARG A 114 -7.15 -3.41 2.92
C ARG A 114 -6.41 -3.65 4.23
N PHE A 115 -7.03 -3.24 5.33
CA PHE A 115 -6.50 -3.44 6.68
C PHE A 115 -7.64 -3.84 7.61
N HIS A 116 -7.33 -4.61 8.65
CA HIS A 116 -8.23 -4.64 9.80
C HIS A 116 -8.16 -3.31 10.54
N SER A 117 -9.21 -2.95 11.25
CA SER A 117 -9.23 -1.80 12.12
C SER A 117 -9.98 -2.10 13.42
N SER A 118 -9.92 -1.16 14.35
CA SER A 118 -10.69 -1.24 15.59
C SER A 118 -12.21 -1.22 15.39
N GLU A 119 -12.70 -0.88 14.19
CA GLU A 119 -14.13 -0.78 13.86
C GLU A 119 -14.57 -1.72 12.73
N SER A 120 -13.64 -2.41 12.06
CA SER A 120 -13.95 -3.27 10.91
C SER A 120 -14.40 -4.69 11.29
N GLY A 121 -14.33 -5.06 12.58
CA GLY A 121 -14.67 -6.40 13.07
C GLY A 121 -13.76 -7.47 12.47
N GLU A 122 -14.33 -8.54 11.93
CA GLU A 122 -13.57 -9.63 11.29
C GLU A 122 -13.18 -9.34 9.84
N GLU A 123 -13.81 -8.37 9.20
CA GLU A 123 -13.49 -8.01 7.82
C GLU A 123 -12.37 -6.96 7.78
N MET A 124 -11.74 -6.84 6.62
CA MET A 124 -10.84 -5.72 6.35
C MET A 124 -11.63 -4.55 5.76
N THR A 125 -11.15 -3.33 6.00
CA THR A 125 -11.71 -2.08 5.49
C THR A 125 -10.76 -1.41 4.50
N THR A 126 -11.29 -0.53 3.64
CA THR A 126 -10.50 0.31 2.74
C THR A 126 -10.09 1.61 3.42
N LEU A 127 -9.09 2.30 2.86
CA LEU A 127 -8.76 3.66 3.32
C LEU A 127 -9.92 4.63 3.06
N LYS A 128 -10.66 4.47 1.96
CA LYS A 128 -11.85 5.29 1.67
C LYS A 128 -12.94 5.08 2.74
N ASP A 129 -13.25 3.83 3.06
CA ASP A 129 -14.24 3.51 4.08
C ASP A 129 -13.82 3.99 5.46
N TYR A 130 -12.52 3.96 5.78
CA TYR A 130 -12.01 4.61 6.99
C TYR A 130 -12.33 6.11 6.97
N VAL A 131 -12.01 6.80 5.86
CA VAL A 131 -12.24 8.26 5.73
C VAL A 131 -13.71 8.61 5.88
N THR A 132 -14.65 7.78 5.41
CA THR A 132 -16.09 8.03 5.59
C THR A 132 -16.56 7.91 7.04
N ARG A 133 -15.82 7.18 7.90
CA ARG A 133 -16.09 7.05 9.34
C ARG A 133 -15.30 8.02 10.20
N VAL A 134 -14.45 8.86 9.61
CA VAL A 134 -13.67 9.84 10.36
C VAL A 134 -14.59 10.83 11.07
N LYS A 135 -14.29 11.08 12.35
CA LYS A 135 -15.04 12.03 13.17
C LYS A 135 -14.84 13.47 12.73
N GLU A 136 -15.82 14.32 13.04
CA GLU A 136 -15.70 15.76 12.85
C GLU A 136 -14.47 16.30 13.59
N GLY A 137 -13.68 17.14 12.91
CA GLY A 137 -12.43 17.68 13.43
C GLY A 137 -11.21 16.75 13.36
N GLN A 138 -11.36 15.44 13.10
CA GLN A 138 -10.23 14.52 13.03
C GLN A 138 -9.41 14.73 11.74
N LYS A 139 -8.13 15.10 11.93
CA LYS A 139 -7.17 15.42 10.86
C LYS A 139 -6.30 14.24 10.41
N CYS A 140 -6.25 13.17 11.20
CA CYS A 140 -5.32 12.06 11.00
C CYS A 140 -6.05 10.72 10.77
N ILE A 141 -5.42 9.85 9.98
CA ILE A 141 -5.69 8.42 9.91
C ILE A 141 -4.76 7.75 10.92
N TYR A 142 -5.32 7.19 11.99
CA TYR A 142 -4.53 6.55 13.04
C TYR A 142 -4.24 5.10 12.69
N TYR A 143 -3.01 4.67 12.96
CA TYR A 143 -2.61 3.28 12.74
C TYR A 143 -1.59 2.80 13.77
N VAL A 144 -1.46 1.48 13.88
CA VAL A 144 -0.42 0.79 14.63
C VAL A 144 0.15 -0.37 13.83
N THR A 145 1.44 -0.67 14.03
CA THR A 145 2.13 -1.81 13.41
C THR A 145 2.46 -2.88 14.45
N GLY A 146 2.46 -4.15 14.06
CA GLY A 146 2.90 -5.25 14.92
C GLY A 146 2.54 -6.64 14.38
N ASP A 147 2.90 -7.70 15.09
CA ASP A 147 2.92 -9.06 14.52
C ASP A 147 1.55 -9.66 14.17
N SER A 148 0.46 -9.22 14.83
CA SER A 148 -0.87 -9.79 14.60
C SER A 148 -1.99 -8.87 15.04
N LYS A 149 -3.15 -9.00 14.38
CA LYS A 149 -4.40 -8.32 14.72
C LYS A 149 -4.72 -8.46 16.22
N LYS A 150 -4.68 -9.69 16.75
CA LYS A 150 -5.00 -9.99 18.15
C LYS A 150 -4.14 -9.22 19.14
N LYS A 151 -2.84 -9.06 18.87
CA LYS A 151 -1.94 -8.27 19.74
C LYS A 151 -2.22 -6.77 19.63
N LEU A 152 -2.49 -6.30 18.42
CA LEU A 152 -2.77 -4.88 18.16
C LEU A 152 -4.10 -4.44 18.77
N GLU A 153 -5.12 -5.29 18.73
CA GLU A 153 -6.44 -5.00 19.31
C GLU A 153 -6.42 -4.79 20.83
N THR A 154 -5.49 -5.44 21.54
CA THR A 154 -5.31 -5.29 22.98
C THR A 154 -4.15 -4.36 23.34
N SER A 155 -3.66 -3.56 22.38
CA SER A 155 -2.52 -2.69 22.59
C SER A 155 -2.86 -1.49 23.49
N PRO A 156 -2.00 -1.14 24.47
CA PRO A 156 -2.22 0.05 25.28
C PRO A 156 -2.20 1.34 24.45
N PHE A 157 -1.44 1.36 23.34
CA PHE A 157 -1.31 2.52 22.45
C PHE A 157 -2.62 2.94 21.79
N ILE A 158 -3.63 2.06 21.73
CA ILE A 158 -4.92 2.36 21.09
C ILE A 158 -6.04 2.66 22.09
N GLU A 159 -5.79 2.58 23.40
CA GLU A 159 -6.84 2.77 24.42
C GLU A 159 -7.45 4.18 24.37
N GLN A 160 -6.61 5.21 24.27
CA GLN A 160 -7.09 6.60 24.21
C GLN A 160 -7.87 6.86 22.93
N ALA A 161 -7.39 6.34 21.78
CA ALA A 161 -8.11 6.42 20.52
C ALA A 161 -9.48 5.74 20.62
N LYS A 162 -9.55 4.54 21.19
CA LYS A 162 -10.82 3.83 21.45
C LYS A 162 -11.77 4.61 22.35
N ARG A 163 -11.28 5.18 23.47
CA ARG A 163 -12.10 6.02 24.37
C ARG A 163 -12.67 7.25 23.66
N ARG A 164 -11.90 7.83 22.74
CA ARG A 164 -12.33 8.94 21.88
C ARG A 164 -13.12 8.48 20.66
N GLY A 165 -13.35 7.17 20.49
CA GLY A 165 -13.95 6.53 19.32
C GLY A 165 -13.29 6.93 18.00
N MET A 166 -11.97 7.06 18.00
CA MET A 166 -11.19 7.26 16.78
C MET A 166 -10.75 5.90 16.26
N GLU A 167 -11.14 5.58 15.04
CA GLU A 167 -10.78 4.31 14.40
C GLU A 167 -9.26 4.20 14.24
N VAL A 168 -8.69 3.01 14.50
CA VAL A 168 -7.27 2.72 14.34
C VAL A 168 -7.07 1.55 13.38
N LEU A 169 -6.28 1.75 12.32
CA LEU A 169 -5.87 0.70 11.39
C LEU A 169 -4.80 -0.22 12.00
N PHE A 170 -4.92 -1.52 11.76
CA PHE A 170 -3.97 -2.54 12.19
C PHE A 170 -3.13 -3.01 11.01
N MET A 171 -1.84 -2.70 11.04
CA MET A 171 -0.88 -3.05 10.00
C MET A 171 0.00 -4.19 10.49
N THR A 172 -0.17 -5.37 9.90
CA THR A 172 0.45 -6.61 10.41
C THR A 172 1.58 -7.16 9.57
N ASP A 173 1.87 -6.55 8.41
CA ASP A 173 2.98 -6.97 7.58
C ASP A 173 4.21 -6.06 7.81
N PRO A 174 5.43 -6.61 7.86
CA PRO A 174 6.65 -5.80 7.96
C PRO A 174 6.80 -4.75 6.84
N ILE A 175 6.25 -5.01 5.65
CA ILE A 175 6.30 -4.06 4.53
C ILE A 175 5.46 -2.80 4.80
N ASP A 176 4.46 -2.87 5.69
CA ASP A 176 3.59 -1.73 6.01
C ASP A 176 4.38 -0.53 6.55
N GLU A 177 5.44 -0.78 7.32
CA GLU A 177 6.32 0.29 7.81
C GLU A 177 7.02 1.04 6.67
N TYR A 178 7.47 0.31 5.64
CA TYR A 178 8.09 0.89 4.45
C TYR A 178 7.08 1.61 3.55
N VAL A 179 5.84 1.13 3.51
CA VAL A 179 4.72 1.83 2.83
C VAL A 179 4.45 3.16 3.52
N MET A 180 4.34 3.17 4.85
CA MET A 180 4.07 4.38 5.65
C MET A 180 5.21 5.40 5.63
N GLN A 181 6.43 5.02 5.26
CA GLN A 181 7.51 5.98 5.01
C GLN A 181 7.32 6.76 3.69
N GLN A 182 6.65 6.17 2.70
CA GLN A 182 6.43 6.78 1.38
C GLN A 182 5.09 7.50 1.26
N VAL A 183 4.13 7.13 2.11
CA VAL A 183 2.76 7.66 2.12
C VAL A 183 2.62 8.67 3.25
N LYS A 184 2.34 9.93 2.92
CA LYS A 184 2.15 11.01 3.90
C LYS A 184 0.70 11.19 4.32
N ASP A 185 -0.21 11.10 3.36
CA ASP A 185 -1.62 11.38 3.54
C ASP A 185 -2.48 10.55 2.56
N PHE A 186 -3.78 10.52 2.85
CA PHE A 186 -4.82 10.00 1.98
C PHE A 186 -6.07 10.87 2.14
N GLU A 187 -6.63 11.37 1.04
CA GLU A 187 -7.79 12.28 1.04
C GLU A 187 -7.65 13.43 2.05
N ASP A 188 -6.50 14.13 1.98
CA ASP A 188 -6.11 15.26 2.83
C ASP A 188 -5.98 14.95 4.33
N LYS A 189 -5.99 13.68 4.73
CA LYS A 189 -5.74 13.24 6.11
C LYS A 189 -4.36 12.61 6.24
N LYS A 190 -3.57 13.10 7.19
CA LYS A 190 -2.21 12.59 7.45
C LYS A 190 -2.24 11.26 8.18
N PHE A 191 -1.27 10.39 7.93
CA PHE A 191 -1.11 9.17 8.72
C PHE A 191 -0.41 9.48 10.06
N ALA A 192 -0.92 8.93 11.16
CA ALA A 192 -0.37 9.08 12.49
C ALA A 192 -0.19 7.71 13.17
N CYS A 193 1.06 7.37 13.50
CA CYS A 193 1.41 6.10 14.12
C CYS A 193 1.32 6.19 15.64
N LEU A 194 0.36 5.53 16.28
CA LEU A 194 0.13 5.65 17.73
C LEU A 194 1.26 5.08 18.61
N THR A 195 2.19 4.33 18.01
CA THR A 195 3.39 3.82 18.71
C THR A 195 4.59 4.77 18.60
N LYS A 196 4.48 5.89 17.86
CA LYS A 196 5.53 6.89 17.70
C LYS A 196 5.23 8.14 18.50
N GLU A 197 6.28 8.85 18.89
CA GLU A 197 6.18 10.16 19.51
C GLU A 197 5.60 11.21 18.54
N GLY A 198 5.06 12.29 19.11
CA GLY A 198 4.54 13.42 18.34
C GLY A 198 3.11 13.24 17.80
N VAL A 199 2.42 12.17 18.21
CA VAL A 199 0.98 12.05 17.94
C VAL A 199 0.20 12.81 18.98
N HIS A 200 -0.65 13.72 18.50
CA HIS A 200 -1.60 14.46 19.32
C HIS A 200 -3.00 14.21 18.79
N PHE A 201 -3.90 13.86 19.70
CA PHE A 201 -5.33 13.91 19.41
C PHE A 201 -5.79 15.36 19.41
N GLU A 202 -6.81 15.66 18.63
CA GLU A 202 -7.49 16.95 18.74
C GLU A 202 -8.19 16.99 20.11
N GLU A 203 -7.89 18.04 20.89
CA GLU A 203 -8.38 18.24 22.26
C GLU A 203 -9.30 19.46 22.32
N SER A 204 -10.31 19.42 23.18
CA SER A 204 -11.03 20.64 23.56
C SER A 204 -10.14 21.53 24.43
N GLU A 205 -10.49 22.82 24.58
CA GLU A 205 -9.77 23.72 25.50
C GLU A 205 -9.78 23.21 26.94
N GLU A 206 -10.84 22.50 27.36
CA GLU A 206 -10.94 21.91 28.69
C GLU A 206 -10.01 20.69 28.85
N GLU A 207 -9.97 19.79 27.86
CA GLU A 207 -9.04 18.64 27.86
C GLU A 207 -7.58 19.10 27.83
N LYS A 208 -7.30 20.14 27.04
CA LYS A 208 -5.95 20.72 26.94
C LYS A 208 -5.51 21.30 28.29
N LYS A 209 -6.39 22.01 28.98
CA LYS A 209 -6.12 22.53 30.33
C LYS A 209 -5.87 21.40 31.33
N GLN A 210 -6.70 20.34 31.33
CA GLN A 210 -6.52 19.19 32.21
C GLN A 210 -5.15 18.52 31.98
N ARG A 211 -4.74 18.33 30.72
CA ARG A 211 -3.43 17.76 30.37
C ARG A 211 -2.26 18.64 30.84
N GLU A 212 -2.37 19.96 30.71
CA GLU A 212 -1.35 20.90 31.17
C GLU A 212 -1.23 20.90 32.70
N ASP A 213 -2.37 20.87 33.42
CA ASP A 213 -2.41 20.77 34.88
C ASP A 213 -1.81 19.45 35.39
N GLU A 214 -2.15 18.32 34.76
CA GLU A 214 -1.56 17.00 35.07
C GLU A 214 -0.05 17.00 34.83
N LYS A 215 0.40 17.51 33.67
CA LYS A 215 1.82 17.61 33.36
C LYS A 215 2.58 18.42 34.41
N ALA A 216 2.03 19.57 34.82
CA ALA A 216 2.64 20.41 35.86
C ALA A 216 2.68 19.73 37.24
N ALA A 217 1.70 18.87 37.55
CA ALA A 217 1.70 18.09 38.79
C ALA A 217 2.81 17.03 38.80
N PHE A 218 3.05 16.36 37.66
CA PHE A 218 4.09 15.33 37.53
C PHE A 218 5.52 15.89 37.37
N GLU A 219 5.69 17.13 36.89
CA GLU A 219 7.01 17.80 36.86
C GLU A 219 7.54 18.16 38.25
N ARG A 220 6.69 18.13 39.28
CA ARG A 220 7.04 18.44 40.68
C ARG A 220 7.37 17.20 41.53
N LEU A 221 7.26 16.00 40.96
CA LEU A 221 7.60 14.71 41.56
C LEU A 221 9.02 14.30 41.19
#